data_AF-A0A9J5WQA3-F1
#
_entry.id   AF-A0A9J5WQA3-F1
#
_cell.length_a   1.000
_cell.length_b   1.000
_cell.length_c   1.000
_cell.angle_alpha   90.00
_cell.angle_beta   90.00
_cell.angle_gamma   90.00
#
_symmetry.space_group_name_H-M   'P 1'
#
loop_
_entity.id
_entity.type
_entity.pdbx_description
1 polymer ?
#
loop_
_entity_poly.entity_id
_entity_poly.type
_entity_poly.pdbx_seq_one_letter_code
_entity_poly.pdbx_strand_id
1 'polypeptide(L)'
;MLNSDSERSESENSSGRGSSSKLSLNVIDNEKVLELLQSIKDTEIKAQIIDKISNTSISKDKDHIPEKIPTKEGSYIMAEVKNLLLERRKMISSLTTIIDLKKEIDNLKKDIVRLKEKNVVIEVRLDAIQSLQELGYASELSSSLEREINSLDFM
;
A
#
# COMPACT_ATOMS: atom_id res chain seq x y z
N MET A 1 -50.34 25.20 66.49
CA MET A 1 -50.14 23.78 66.09
C MET A 1 -49.20 23.77 64.91
N LEU A 2 -48.11 23.01 65.04
CA LEU A 2 -47.27 22.36 64.02
C LEU A 2 -46.50 23.23 63.00
N ASN A 3 -45.21 23.44 63.31
CA ASN A 3 -43.97 23.01 62.59
C ASN A 3 -43.90 23.21 61.05
N SER A 4 -42.80 23.56 60.40
CA SER A 4 -41.38 23.76 60.76
C SER A 4 -40.65 24.29 59.51
N ASP A 5 -39.61 25.09 59.74
CA ASP A 5 -38.29 25.09 59.09
C ASP A 5 -38.17 24.91 57.57
N SER A 6 -37.52 25.88 56.91
CA SER A 6 -36.08 25.76 56.59
C SER A 6 -35.72 26.49 55.30
N GLU A 7 -34.57 27.13 55.42
CA GLU A 7 -33.80 27.91 54.47
C GLU A 7 -33.56 27.23 53.11
N ARG A 8 -33.25 28.08 52.11
CA ARG A 8 -31.91 28.18 51.50
C ARG A 8 -31.95 28.28 49.98
N SER A 9 -31.45 29.41 49.51
CA SER A 9 -31.01 29.70 48.16
C SER A 9 -29.82 28.81 47.77
N GLU A 10 -29.93 28.04 46.69
CA GLU A 10 -28.80 27.62 45.86
C GLU A 10 -29.21 27.61 44.38
N SER A 11 -28.42 28.34 43.60
CA SER A 11 -28.42 28.36 42.14
C SER A 11 -27.78 27.10 41.60
N GLU A 12 -28.49 26.33 40.76
CA GLU A 12 -27.83 25.32 39.92
C GLU A 12 -28.40 25.29 38.50
N ASN A 13 -27.49 25.57 37.57
CA ASN A 13 -27.54 25.20 36.16
C ASN A 13 -27.95 23.73 35.99
N SER A 14 -28.92 23.46 35.11
CA SER A 14 -28.83 22.31 34.19
C SER A 14 -29.77 22.58 33.02
N SER A 15 -29.21 23.03 31.90
CA SER A 15 -28.72 22.18 30.81
C SER A 15 -29.87 21.51 30.05
N GLY A 16 -29.98 21.93 28.80
CA GLY A 16 -31.05 21.62 27.87
C GLY A 16 -31.33 20.14 27.72
N ARG A 17 -32.61 19.86 27.57
CA ARG A 17 -33.09 18.60 27.02
C ARG A 17 -33.80 18.92 25.71
N GLY A 18 -33.00 19.38 24.74
CA GLY A 18 -33.40 19.37 23.35
C GLY A 18 -33.75 17.92 22.99
N SER A 19 -34.99 17.70 22.59
CA SER A 19 -35.43 16.41 22.07
C SER A 19 -34.49 16.05 20.92
N SER A 20 -33.66 15.04 21.12
CA SER A 20 -32.97 14.38 20.02
C SER A 20 -34.06 13.70 19.19
N SER A 21 -34.62 14.46 18.24
CA SER A 21 -35.42 13.94 17.14
C SER A 21 -34.61 12.80 16.56
N LYS A 22 -35.15 11.59 16.73
CA LYS A 22 -34.59 10.33 16.26
C LYS A 22 -34.55 10.43 14.74
N LEU A 23 -33.44 10.94 14.20
CA LEU A 23 -33.24 11.08 12.77
C LEU A 23 -33.21 9.67 12.20
N SER A 24 -34.25 9.33 11.45
CA SER A 24 -34.31 8.13 10.63
C SER A 24 -33.02 8.06 9.84
N LEU A 25 -32.25 6.99 10.02
CA LEU A 25 -31.00 6.77 9.32
C LEU A 25 -31.34 6.55 7.85
N ASN A 26 -31.31 7.62 7.06
CA ASN A 26 -31.42 7.52 5.61
C ASN A 26 -30.13 6.85 5.15
N VAL A 27 -30.19 5.54 4.95
CA VAL A 27 -29.13 4.78 4.31
C VAL A 27 -29.16 5.19 2.84
N ILE A 28 -28.24 6.08 2.47
CA ILE A 28 -28.06 6.51 1.09
C ILE A 28 -27.03 5.58 0.46
N ASP A 29 -27.38 4.99 -0.68
CA ASP A 29 -26.49 4.12 -1.43
C ASP A 29 -25.26 4.89 -1.93
N ASN A 30 -24.12 4.20 -2.02
CA ASN A 30 -22.86 4.81 -2.46
C ASN A 30 -22.97 5.45 -3.86
N GLU A 31 -23.77 4.87 -4.75
CA GLU A 31 -24.03 5.41 -6.09
C GLU A 31 -24.71 6.78 -6.04
N LYS A 32 -25.68 6.95 -5.14
CA LYS A 32 -26.38 8.22 -4.92
C LYS A 32 -25.46 9.26 -4.28
N VAL A 33 -24.54 8.84 -3.41
CA VAL A 33 -23.52 9.74 -2.84
C VAL A 33 -22.57 10.24 -3.93
N LEU A 34 -22.15 9.36 -4.85
CA LEU A 34 -21.30 9.75 -5.98
C LEU A 34 -22.00 10.71 -6.93
N GLU A 35 -23.28 10.48 -7.22
CA GLU A 35 -24.09 11.38 -8.05
C GLU A 35 -24.24 12.77 -7.39
N LEU A 36 -24.50 12.83 -6.08
CA LEU A 36 -24.52 14.08 -5.34
C LEU A 36 -23.16 14.79 -5.37
N LEU A 37 -22.06 14.07 -5.20
CA LEU A 37 -20.70 14.64 -5.31
C LEU A 37 -20.35 15.12 -6.72
N GLN A 38 -20.96 14.55 -7.76
CA GLN A 38 -20.81 15.04 -9.14
C GLN A 38 -21.61 16.32 -9.40
N SER A 39 -22.74 16.51 -8.70
CA SER A 39 -23.57 17.72 -8.82
C SER A 39 -22.94 18.98 -8.21
N ILE A 40 -21.95 18.82 -7.32
CA ILE A 40 -21.25 19.92 -6.67
C ILE A 40 -20.15 20.46 -7.60
N LYS A 41 -20.29 21.72 -8.02
CA LYS A 41 -19.32 22.43 -8.88
C LYS A 41 -18.10 22.95 -8.13
N ASP A 42 -18.27 23.27 -6.85
CA ASP A 42 -17.20 23.79 -6.01
C ASP A 42 -16.28 22.65 -5.54
N THR A 43 -15.01 22.73 -5.94
CA THR A 43 -14.02 21.69 -5.67
C THR A 43 -13.60 21.67 -4.20
N GLU A 44 -13.61 22.82 -3.52
CA GLU A 44 -13.22 22.95 -2.12
C GLU A 44 -14.29 22.35 -1.21
N ILE A 45 -15.57 22.67 -1.47
CA ILE A 45 -16.71 22.09 -0.75
C ILE A 45 -16.76 20.57 -0.97
N LYS A 46 -16.51 20.11 -2.20
CA LYS A 46 -16.47 18.69 -2.55
C LYS A 46 -15.39 17.94 -1.77
N ALA A 47 -14.18 18.51 -1.65
CA ALA A 47 -13.10 17.93 -0.87
C ALA A 47 -13.45 17.83 0.62
N GLN A 48 -14.01 18.91 1.19
CA GLN A 48 -14.42 18.93 2.61
C GLN A 48 -15.47 17.86 2.95
N ILE A 49 -16.40 17.57 2.02
CA ILE A 49 -17.41 16.52 2.20
C ILE A 49 -16.76 15.13 2.17
N ILE A 50 -15.86 14.87 1.22
CA ILE A 50 -15.14 13.60 1.10
C ILE A 50 -14.32 13.30 2.37
N ASP A 51 -13.63 14.31 2.89
CA ASP A 51 -12.84 14.18 4.12
C ASP A 51 -13.72 13.87 5.33
N LYS A 52 -14.89 14.52 5.44
CA LYS A 52 -15.83 14.27 6.54
C LYS A 52 -16.41 12.86 6.49
N ILE A 53 -16.77 12.36 5.31
CA ILE A 53 -17.29 10.99 5.16
C ILE A 53 -16.21 9.97 5.55
N SER A 54 -14.98 10.15 5.06
CA SER A 54 -13.86 9.22 5.31
C SER A 54 -13.50 9.07 6.79
N ASN A 55 -13.68 10.13 7.58
CA ASN A 55 -13.34 10.14 9.00
C ASN A 55 -14.44 9.55 9.91
N THR A 56 -15.67 9.39 9.41
CA THR A 56 -16.78 8.83 10.20
C THR A 56 -16.82 7.30 10.24
N SER A 57 -16.04 6.61 9.39
CA SER A 57 -16.08 5.14 9.26
C SER A 57 -15.03 4.36 10.06
N ILE A 58 -14.26 5.02 10.93
CA ILE A 58 -13.21 4.36 11.74
C ILE A 58 -13.70 4.20 13.18
N SER A 59 -14.50 3.17 13.44
CA SER A 59 -14.59 2.62 14.80
C SER A 59 -13.22 2.05 15.18
N LYS A 60 -12.67 2.55 16.28
CA LYS A 60 -11.34 2.23 16.80
C LYS A 60 -11.30 0.82 17.39
N ASP A 61 -11.15 -0.21 16.57
CA ASP A 61 -10.68 -1.52 17.06
C ASP A 61 -9.29 -1.78 16.47
N LYS A 62 -8.28 -1.39 17.27
CA LYS A 62 -6.87 -1.68 17.02
C LYS A 62 -6.54 -3.05 17.61
N ASP A 63 -6.98 -4.11 16.95
CA ASP A 63 -6.43 -5.43 17.22
C ASP A 63 -5.11 -5.58 16.45
N HIS A 64 -4.07 -5.91 17.21
CA HIS A 64 -2.69 -5.99 16.77
C HIS A 64 -2.51 -7.19 15.81
N ILE A 65 -2.47 -6.95 14.50
CA ILE A 65 -2.20 -8.00 13.50
C ILE A 65 -0.68 -8.15 13.35
N PRO A 66 -0.12 -9.39 13.45
CA PRO A 66 1.32 -9.61 13.44
C PRO A 66 1.98 -9.28 12.09
N GLU A 67 3.12 -8.61 12.17
CA GLU A 67 3.91 -8.01 11.08
C GLU A 67 4.71 -9.04 10.24
N LYS A 68 4.41 -10.34 10.34
CA LYS A 68 5.16 -11.38 9.62
C LYS A 68 4.52 -11.67 8.27
N ILE A 69 5.21 -11.26 7.20
CA ILE A 69 4.91 -11.66 5.82
C ILE A 69 5.16 -13.18 5.68
N PRO A 70 4.18 -13.98 5.23
CA PRO A 70 4.40 -15.39 4.98
C PRO A 70 5.33 -15.57 3.79
N THR A 71 6.45 -16.27 4.00
CA THR A 71 7.43 -16.63 2.97
C THR A 71 7.11 -17.96 2.26
N LYS A 72 5.91 -18.51 2.47
CA LYS A 72 5.49 -19.78 1.83
C LYS A 72 4.45 -19.52 0.76
N GLU A 73 4.64 -20.18 -0.38
CA GLU A 73 3.74 -20.22 -1.52
C GLU A 73 2.40 -20.84 -1.09
N GLY A 74 1.40 -20.01 -0.80
CA GLY A 74 0.11 -20.41 -0.28
C GLY A 74 -0.92 -19.28 -0.38
N SER A 75 -2.20 -19.63 -0.33
CA SER A 75 -3.31 -18.67 -0.46
C SER A 75 -3.30 -17.64 0.67
N TYR A 76 -3.30 -16.35 0.32
CA TYR A 76 -3.32 -15.26 1.29
C TYR A 76 -4.59 -15.27 2.15
N ILE A 77 -4.42 -15.04 3.45
CA ILE A 77 -5.52 -14.79 4.37
C ILE A 77 -6.00 -13.34 4.18
N MET A 78 -7.29 -13.06 4.35
CA MET A 78 -7.88 -11.72 4.13
C MET A 78 -7.16 -10.61 4.93
N ALA A 79 -6.63 -10.92 6.10
CA ALA A 79 -5.81 -9.99 6.90
C ALA A 79 -4.50 -9.61 6.19
N GLU A 80 -3.86 -10.55 5.52
CA GLU A 80 -2.62 -10.35 4.76
C GLU A 80 -2.89 -9.51 3.51
N VAL A 81 -4.00 -9.79 2.81
CA VAL A 81 -4.44 -8.98 1.66
C VAL A 81 -4.72 -7.54 2.10
N LYS A 82 -5.42 -7.35 3.23
CA LYS A 82 -5.66 -6.01 3.79
C LYS A 82 -4.35 -5.30 4.14
N ASN A 83 -3.38 -6.00 4.72
CA ASN A 83 -2.09 -5.41 5.08
C ASN A 83 -1.28 -5.02 3.83
N LEU A 84 -1.24 -5.89 2.81
CA LEU A 84 -0.60 -5.59 1.52
C LEU A 84 -1.23 -4.37 0.84
N LEU A 85 -2.56 -4.27 0.85
CA LEU A 85 -3.26 -3.10 0.30
C LEU A 85 -3.00 -1.84 1.12
N LEU A 86 -2.85 -1.96 2.44
CA LEU A 86 -2.51 -0.84 3.33
C LEU A 86 -1.08 -0.35 3.06
N GLU A 87 -0.10 -1.25 2.97
CA GLU A 87 1.30 -0.91 2.63
C GLU A 87 1.41 -0.32 1.22
N ARG A 88 0.67 -0.89 0.25
CA ARG A 88 0.59 -0.31 -1.10
C ARG A 88 -0.03 1.09 -1.08
N ARG A 89 -1.08 1.31 -0.28
CA ARG A 89 -1.66 2.65 -0.09
C ARG A 89 -0.66 3.60 0.57
N LYS A 90 0.12 3.16 1.56
CA LYS A 90 1.19 3.96 2.17
C LYS A 90 2.22 4.39 1.14
N MET A 91 2.71 3.47 0.30
CA MET A 91 3.65 3.77 -0.79
C MET A 91 3.06 4.72 -1.86
N ILE A 92 1.77 4.60 -2.17
CA ILE A 92 1.11 5.52 -3.12
C ILE A 92 0.86 6.89 -2.47
N SER A 93 0.63 6.93 -1.15
CA SER A 93 0.36 8.16 -0.40
C SER A 93 1.60 8.90 0.06
N SER A 94 2.78 8.26 0.08
CA SER A 94 4.03 8.95 0.36
C SER A 94 4.35 9.86 -0.81
N LEU A 95 4.35 11.17 -0.55
CA LEU A 95 4.67 12.19 -1.54
C LEU A 95 6.09 11.93 -2.07
N THR A 96 6.17 11.34 -3.26
CA THR A 96 7.46 11.12 -3.92
C THR A 96 8.00 12.49 -4.31
N THR A 97 9.13 12.88 -3.75
CA THR A 97 9.70 14.19 -4.05
C THR A 97 10.48 14.15 -5.36
N ILE A 98 10.71 15.30 -5.96
CA ILE A 98 11.58 15.43 -7.14
C ILE A 98 12.99 14.87 -6.85
N ILE A 99 13.44 14.96 -5.59
CA ILE A 99 14.75 14.44 -5.16
C ILE A 99 14.75 12.91 -5.23
N ASP A 100 13.69 12.26 -4.77
CA ASP A 100 13.55 10.79 -4.81
C ASP A 100 13.56 10.30 -6.26
N LEU A 101 12.81 10.97 -7.15
CA LEU A 101 12.79 10.65 -8.57
C LEU A 101 14.16 10.84 -9.24
N LYS A 102 14.86 11.92 -8.89
CA LYS A 102 16.20 12.19 -9.44
C LYS A 102 17.20 11.10 -9.01
N LYS A 103 17.14 10.68 -7.74
CA LYS A 103 17.97 9.59 -7.22
C LYS A 103 17.67 8.27 -7.94
N GLU A 104 16.40 7.97 -8.18
CA GLU A 104 16.00 6.76 -8.90
C GLU A 104 16.48 6.77 -10.36
N ILE A 105 16.35 7.91 -11.04
CA ILE A 105 16.88 8.08 -12.40
C ILE A 105 18.40 7.85 -12.44
N ASP A 106 19.14 8.36 -11.45
CA ASP A 106 20.60 8.18 -11.39
C ASP A 106 20.99 6.73 -11.10
N ASN A 107 20.23 6.02 -10.27
CA ASN A 107 20.42 4.58 -10.05
C ASN A 107 20.16 3.78 -11.33
N LEU A 108 19.05 4.05 -12.01
CA LEU A 108 18.70 3.37 -13.26
C LEU A 108 19.74 3.61 -14.35
N LYS A 109 20.29 4.82 -14.46
CA LYS A 109 21.40 5.10 -15.39
C LYS A 109 22.64 4.24 -15.09
N LYS A 110 23.00 4.08 -13.81
CA LYS A 110 24.14 3.22 -13.42
C LYS A 110 23.87 1.76 -13.78
N ASP A 111 22.66 1.28 -13.54
CA ASP A 111 22.29 -0.09 -13.89
C ASP A 111 22.35 -0.34 -15.39
N ILE A 112 21.88 0.61 -16.21
CA ILE A 112 22.00 0.52 -17.67
C ILE A 112 23.46 0.40 -18.10
N VAL A 113 24.36 1.22 -17.54
CA VAL A 113 25.80 1.15 -17.86
C VAL A 113 26.36 -0.23 -17.49
N ARG A 114 26.11 -0.69 -16.26
CA ARG A 114 26.55 -2.01 -15.79
C ARG A 114 26.04 -3.16 -16.64
N LEU A 115 24.78 -3.09 -17.09
CA LEU A 115 24.19 -4.11 -17.96
C LEU A 115 24.82 -4.12 -19.35
N LYS A 116 25.11 -2.94 -19.92
CA LYS A 116 25.83 -2.83 -21.20
C LYS A 116 27.23 -3.45 -21.12
N GLU A 117 27.98 -3.17 -20.06
CA GLU A 117 29.30 -3.78 -19.83
C GLU A 117 29.20 -5.31 -19.76
N LYS A 118 28.22 -5.84 -19.02
CA LYS A 118 27.99 -7.29 -18.95
C LYS A 118 27.63 -7.89 -20.31
N ASN A 119 26.82 -7.20 -21.12
CA ASN A 119 26.48 -7.68 -22.46
C ASN A 119 27.71 -7.79 -23.37
N VAL A 120 28.62 -6.82 -23.34
CA VAL A 120 29.89 -6.89 -24.10
C VAL A 120 30.71 -8.12 -23.67
N VAL A 121 30.79 -8.40 -22.37
CA VAL A 121 31.50 -9.59 -21.87
C VAL A 121 30.83 -10.89 -22.35
N ILE A 122 29.50 -10.92 -22.40
CA ILE A 122 28.74 -12.08 -22.91
C ILE A 122 29.00 -12.27 -24.41
N GLU A 123 28.96 -11.20 -25.21
CA GLU A 123 29.27 -11.26 -26.65
C GLU A 123 30.65 -11.86 -26.91
N VAL A 124 31.69 -11.36 -26.23
CA VAL A 124 33.05 -11.92 -26.34
C VAL A 124 33.11 -13.41 -25.97
N ARG A 125 32.37 -13.82 -24.93
CA ARG A 125 32.31 -15.23 -24.52
C ARG A 125 31.59 -16.10 -25.56
N LEU A 126 30.52 -15.58 -26.15
CA LEU A 126 29.78 -16.28 -27.21
C LEU A 126 30.67 -16.49 -28.44
N ASP A 127 31.41 -15.47 -28.86
CA ASP A 127 32.37 -15.58 -29.97
C ASP A 127 33.44 -16.64 -29.69
N ALA A 128 33.96 -16.68 -28.46
CA ALA A 128 34.93 -17.69 -28.05
C ALA A 128 34.36 -19.11 -28.07
N ILE A 129 33.12 -19.29 -27.57
CA ILE A 129 32.42 -20.59 -27.61
C ILE A 129 32.17 -21.01 -29.06
N GLN A 130 31.72 -20.11 -29.91
CA GLN A 130 31.46 -20.40 -31.33
C GLN A 130 32.76 -20.80 -32.04
N SER A 131 33.85 -20.08 -31.79
CA SER A 131 35.18 -20.43 -32.32
C SER A 131 35.62 -21.84 -31.89
N LEU A 132 35.35 -22.22 -30.62
CA LEU A 132 35.66 -23.56 -30.11
C LEU A 132 34.77 -24.65 -30.74
N GLN A 133 33.50 -24.34 -31.02
CA GLN A 133 32.59 -25.25 -31.72
C GLN A 133 33.04 -25.48 -33.16
N GLU A 134 33.45 -24.42 -33.86
CA GLU A 134 33.99 -24.50 -35.23
C GLU A 134 35.30 -25.31 -35.30
N LEU A 135 36.12 -25.31 -34.24
CA LEU A 135 37.32 -26.14 -34.13
C LEU A 135 37.05 -27.63 -33.83
N GLY A 136 35.79 -28.05 -33.65
CA GLY A 136 35.41 -29.45 -33.47
C GLY A 136 35.43 -29.95 -32.00
N TYR A 137 35.57 -29.07 -31.00
CA TYR A 137 35.50 -29.43 -29.57
C TYR A 137 34.05 -29.53 -29.02
N ALA A 138 33.05 -29.47 -29.89
CA ALA A 138 31.64 -29.36 -29.51
C ALA A 138 31.11 -30.52 -28.64
N SER A 139 31.70 -31.72 -28.73
CA SER A 139 31.23 -32.90 -27.98
C SER A 139 31.68 -32.93 -26.51
N GLU A 140 32.78 -32.28 -26.14
CA GLU A 140 33.29 -32.32 -24.75
C GLU A 140 32.71 -31.18 -23.90
N LEU A 141 32.44 -30.02 -24.51
CA LEU A 141 31.93 -28.82 -23.84
C LEU A 141 30.47 -28.93 -23.39
N SER A 142 29.58 -29.60 -24.13
CA SER A 142 28.17 -29.74 -23.72
C SER A 142 28.04 -30.51 -22.41
N SER A 143 28.87 -31.57 -22.25
CA SER A 143 28.90 -32.40 -21.03
C SER A 143 29.46 -31.69 -19.80
N SER A 144 30.29 -30.67 -20.01
CA SER A 144 30.87 -29.86 -18.92
C SER A 144 29.93 -28.73 -18.51
N LEU A 145 29.26 -28.10 -19.48
CA LEU A 145 28.31 -27.02 -19.23
C LEU A 145 27.03 -27.52 -18.54
N GLU A 146 26.52 -28.70 -18.92
CA GLU A 146 25.40 -29.34 -18.20
C GLU A 146 25.75 -29.67 -16.74
N ARG A 147 27.00 -30.06 -16.46
CA ARG A 147 27.46 -30.31 -15.09
C ARG A 147 27.58 -29.03 -14.26
N GLU A 148 27.98 -27.92 -14.89
CA GLU A 148 28.14 -26.63 -14.21
C GLU A 148 26.78 -25.96 -13.93
N ILE A 149 25.81 -26.05 -14.86
CA ILE A 149 24.45 -25.54 -14.66
C ILE A 149 23.73 -26.30 -13.54
N ASN A 150 23.86 -27.64 -13.50
CA ASN A 150 23.27 -28.47 -12.44
C ASN A 150 23.95 -28.28 -11.07
N SER A 151 25.18 -27.75 -11.04
CA SER A 151 25.87 -27.38 -9.79
C SER A 151 25.40 -26.03 -9.24
N LEU A 152 24.84 -25.17 -10.08
CA LEU A 152 24.40 -23.83 -9.71
C LEU A 152 22.98 -23.83 -9.10
N ASP A 153 22.17 -24.83 -9.44
CA ASP A 153 20.80 -25.03 -8.93
C ASP A 153 20.76 -25.61 -7.49
N PHE A 154 21.92 -25.78 -6.83
CA PHE A 154 22.04 -26.34 -5.48
C PHE A 154 22.57 -25.35 -4.41
N MET A 155 22.60 -24.04 -4.71
CA MET A 155 22.88 -22.98 -3.72
C MET A 155 21.78 -21.93 -3.70
#